data_AF-A0A7K3MRZ5-F1
#
_entry.id   AF-A0A7K3MRZ5-F1
#
_cell.length_a   1.000
_cell.length_b   1.000
_cell.length_c   1.000
_cell.angle_alpha   90.00
_cell.angle_beta   90.00
_cell.angle_gamma   90.00
#
_symmetry.space_group_name_H-M   'P 1'
#
loop_
_entity.id
_entity.type
_entity.pdbx_description
1 polymer ?
#
loop_
_entity_poly.entity_id
_entity_poly.type
_entity_poly.pdbx_seq_one_letter_code
_entity_poly.pdbx_strand_id
1 'polypeptide(L)'
;MNSKYRFLVLIFLFFGNVATFSQTNQTAFIPSANSHLDYMGRVGFTNSNAEFYWSGSSVSITVEGTKEVKAFLDTKRDSNYCYIIIDGNSSSAKKIKLETQKKTYLLATFNDLKKHHIELVKITNTDDNTICFYGFEIDKKGTVLKPSKKRKRKLEFFGDSITCGHGADVPADSTDSGAPKYFNNYRTYGAITARYFDARYHCTAKSGIGVAVSWFPQIMPEIYDRKNPENPDSKWDFSNYVPDIVVVNLFQNDSWIVNMSENEQFKARFGTVKPTDDFMIKAYGDFISKIRSNYPKAQIICCLGNMDIVKEGSKWPGIVNAAITTLGDKKVVTHFFKYKNTNGHPKVKEQQAMADDLIQFIKEEKYWK
;
A
#
# COMPACT_ATOMS: atom_id res chain seq x y z
N MET A 1 -45.23 59.23 -70.94
CA MET A 1 -45.89 58.32 -69.99
C MET A 1 -44.85 57.35 -69.43
N ASN A 2 -44.57 57.50 -68.13
CA ASN A 2 -43.75 56.72 -67.20
C ASN A 2 -43.06 55.42 -67.67
N SER A 3 -41.72 55.40 -67.59
CA SER A 3 -40.94 54.18 -67.35
C SER A 3 -40.09 54.37 -66.09
N LYS A 4 -40.27 53.47 -65.13
CA LYS A 4 -39.75 53.51 -63.76
C LYS A 4 -38.35 52.90 -63.71
N TYR A 5 -37.36 53.63 -63.20
CA TYR A 5 -36.08 53.05 -62.77
C TYR A 5 -36.25 52.40 -61.39
N ARG A 6 -35.91 51.11 -61.26
CA ARG A 6 -35.78 50.40 -59.98
C ARG A 6 -34.30 50.15 -59.72
N PHE A 7 -33.75 50.81 -58.72
CA PHE A 7 -32.43 50.52 -58.17
C PHE A 7 -32.57 49.38 -57.16
N LEU A 8 -31.91 48.24 -57.40
CA LEU A 8 -31.75 47.17 -56.41
C LEU A 8 -30.42 47.43 -55.67
N VAL A 9 -30.50 47.70 -54.36
CA VAL A 9 -29.33 47.75 -53.47
C VAL A 9 -29.14 46.34 -52.90
N LEU A 10 -28.07 45.67 -53.32
CA LEU A 10 -27.62 44.40 -52.73
C LEU A 10 -26.72 44.69 -51.53
N ILE A 11 -27.25 44.49 -50.33
CA ILE A 11 -26.47 44.51 -49.08
C ILE A 11 -25.79 43.14 -48.93
N PHE A 12 -24.47 43.09 -49.14
CA PHE A 12 -23.66 41.93 -48.79
C PHE A 12 -23.37 41.96 -47.27
N LEU A 13 -24.09 41.13 -46.50
CA LEU A 13 -23.76 40.82 -45.12
C LEU A 13 -22.58 39.85 -45.08
N PHE A 14 -21.39 40.38 -44.78
CA PHE A 14 -20.20 39.58 -44.49
C PHE A 14 -20.33 38.97 -43.09
N PHE A 15 -20.84 37.74 -42.98
CA PHE A 15 -20.71 36.95 -41.76
C PHE A 15 -19.27 36.45 -41.62
N GLY A 16 -18.46 37.17 -40.85
CA GLY A 16 -17.15 36.71 -40.44
C GLY A 16 -17.28 35.48 -39.55
N ASN A 17 -16.90 34.31 -40.06
CA ASN A 17 -16.70 33.11 -39.26
C ASN A 17 -15.49 33.33 -38.33
N VAL A 18 -15.75 33.72 -37.09
CA VAL A 18 -14.75 33.65 -36.02
C VAL A 18 -14.63 32.18 -35.63
N ALA A 19 -13.70 31.48 -36.28
CA ALA A 19 -13.30 30.15 -35.85
C ALA A 19 -12.60 30.26 -34.49
N THR A 20 -13.31 29.95 -33.41
CA THR A 20 -12.72 29.72 -32.10
C THR A 20 -11.84 28.47 -32.19
N PHE A 21 -10.54 28.66 -32.41
CA PHE A 21 -9.55 27.61 -32.20
C PHE A 21 -9.58 27.24 -30.71
N SER A 22 -10.31 26.17 -30.37
CA SER A 22 -10.12 25.49 -29.10
C SER A 22 -8.67 24.99 -29.10
N GLN A 23 -7.81 25.63 -28.32
CA GLN A 23 -6.49 25.12 -28.01
C GLN A 23 -6.71 23.77 -27.32
N THR A 24 -6.63 22.68 -28.07
CA THR A 24 -6.46 21.36 -27.48
C THR A 24 -5.15 21.44 -26.72
N ASN A 25 -5.23 21.48 -25.39
CA ASN A 25 -4.06 21.35 -24.53
C ASN A 25 -3.42 20.00 -24.89
N GLN A 26 -2.40 20.05 -25.74
CA GLN A 26 -1.70 18.84 -26.14
C GLN A 26 -1.02 18.29 -24.89
N THR A 27 -1.23 17.00 -24.63
CA THR A 27 -0.65 16.29 -23.49
C THR A 27 0.48 15.37 -23.96
N ALA A 28 1.34 14.98 -23.03
CA ALA A 28 2.34 13.94 -23.21
C ALA A 28 1.99 12.75 -22.30
N PHE A 29 1.90 11.56 -22.90
CA PHE A 29 1.65 10.32 -22.19
C PHE A 29 2.97 9.65 -21.78
N ILE A 30 3.06 9.29 -20.50
CA ILE A 30 4.21 8.66 -19.87
C ILE A 30 3.80 7.23 -19.51
N PRO A 31 4.16 6.21 -20.30
CA PRO A 31 3.69 4.85 -20.07
C PRO A 31 4.22 4.28 -18.76
N SER A 32 3.51 3.32 -18.19
CA SER A 32 3.90 2.63 -16.95
C SER A 32 5.32 2.02 -16.98
N ALA A 33 5.79 1.58 -18.14
CA ALA A 33 7.14 1.06 -18.31
C ALA A 33 8.25 2.14 -18.39
N ASN A 34 7.91 3.44 -18.28
CA ASN A 34 8.89 4.51 -18.40
C ASN A 34 9.91 4.46 -17.25
N SER A 35 11.20 4.44 -17.59
CA SER A 35 12.31 4.34 -16.62
C SER A 35 12.45 5.53 -15.66
N HIS A 36 11.76 6.64 -15.91
CA HIS A 36 11.73 7.79 -15.01
C HIS A 36 10.66 7.69 -13.92
N LEU A 37 9.85 6.63 -13.92
CA LEU A 37 8.92 6.33 -12.83
C LEU A 37 9.62 5.53 -11.74
N ASP A 38 9.30 5.82 -10.48
CA ASP A 38 9.78 5.04 -9.33
C ASP A 38 8.63 4.29 -8.66
N TYR A 39 8.75 2.97 -8.61
CA TYR A 39 7.74 2.07 -8.05
C TYR A 39 8.18 1.54 -6.70
N MET A 40 7.27 1.48 -5.72
CA MET A 40 7.46 0.78 -4.44
C MET A 40 6.49 -0.39 -4.29
N GLY A 41 6.94 -1.45 -3.62
CA GLY A 41 6.18 -2.68 -3.41
C GLY A 41 6.51 -3.76 -4.45
N ARG A 42 5.81 -4.90 -4.33
CA ARG A 42 5.91 -6.01 -5.28
C ARG A 42 4.97 -5.76 -6.45
N VAL A 43 5.43 -4.98 -7.42
CA VAL A 43 4.63 -4.52 -8.57
C VAL A 43 4.72 -5.52 -9.72
N GLY A 44 3.57 -5.85 -10.31
CA GLY A 44 3.48 -6.61 -11.55
C GLY A 44 3.64 -5.71 -12.77
N PHE A 45 4.13 -6.25 -13.89
CA PHE A 45 4.19 -5.54 -15.17
C PHE A 45 3.66 -6.44 -16.27
N THR A 46 2.80 -5.87 -17.10
CA THR A 46 2.34 -6.45 -18.37
C THR A 46 2.90 -5.61 -19.53
N ASN A 47 2.52 -5.94 -20.77
CA ASN A 47 2.90 -5.14 -21.93
C ASN A 47 2.25 -3.73 -21.93
N SER A 48 1.20 -3.50 -21.14
CA SER A 48 0.41 -2.27 -21.20
C SER A 48 0.24 -1.54 -19.87
N ASN A 49 0.48 -2.20 -18.74
CA ASN A 49 0.28 -1.62 -17.41
C ASN A 49 1.25 -2.17 -16.35
N ALA A 50 1.34 -1.43 -15.24
CA ALA A 50 1.83 -1.92 -13.96
C ALA A 50 0.62 -2.34 -13.09
N GLU A 51 0.78 -3.39 -12.30
CA GLU A 51 -0.27 -3.94 -11.44
C GLU A 51 0.11 -3.82 -9.96
N PHE A 52 -0.75 -3.15 -9.18
CA PHE A 52 -0.57 -3.00 -7.74
C PHE A 52 -1.46 -4.00 -7.01
N TYR A 53 -0.85 -5.06 -6.47
CA TYR A 53 -1.56 -6.09 -5.72
C TYR A 53 -1.58 -5.77 -4.22
N TRP A 54 -0.40 -5.65 -3.63
CA TRP A 54 -0.24 -5.46 -2.19
C TRP A 54 -0.56 -4.03 -1.77
N SER A 55 -1.19 -3.87 -0.60
CA SER A 55 -1.34 -2.57 0.07
C SER A 55 0.00 -1.83 0.17
N GLY A 56 -0.02 -0.51 0.01
CA GLY A 56 1.19 0.32 0.08
C GLY A 56 2.03 0.34 -1.20
N SER A 57 1.70 -0.46 -2.21
CA SER A 57 2.34 -0.34 -3.54
C SER A 57 2.09 1.06 -4.10
N SER A 58 3.13 1.68 -4.66
CA SER A 58 3.05 3.03 -5.19
C SER A 58 3.85 3.22 -6.47
N VAL A 59 3.50 4.28 -7.20
CA VAL A 59 4.30 4.82 -8.29
C VAL A 59 4.43 6.31 -8.11
N SER A 60 5.61 6.84 -8.41
CA SER A 60 5.86 8.27 -8.37
C SER A 60 6.51 8.80 -9.64
N ILE A 61 6.25 10.08 -9.90
CA ILE A 61 6.78 10.84 -11.01
C ILE A 61 7.26 12.20 -10.52
N THR A 62 8.35 12.69 -11.08
CA THR A 62 8.82 14.05 -10.83
C THR A 62 8.77 14.83 -12.14
N VAL A 63 8.08 15.97 -12.13
CA VAL A 63 7.76 16.75 -13.32
C VAL A 63 8.21 18.19 -13.16
N GLU A 64 8.48 18.87 -14.27
CA GLU A 64 8.73 20.31 -14.35
C GLU A 64 8.11 20.85 -15.64
N GLY A 65 7.67 22.12 -15.66
CA GLY A 65 7.07 22.72 -16.85
C GLY A 65 5.63 22.26 -17.13
N THR A 66 4.93 21.74 -16.12
CA THR A 66 3.54 21.28 -16.24
C THR A 66 2.65 21.87 -15.16
N LYS A 67 1.39 22.15 -15.50
CA LYS A 67 0.32 22.57 -14.61
C LYS A 67 -0.60 21.43 -14.22
N GLU A 68 -0.77 20.40 -15.03
CA GLU A 68 -1.64 19.26 -14.70
C GLU A 68 -0.90 17.93 -14.76
N VAL A 69 -1.14 17.10 -13.74
CA VAL A 69 -0.70 15.70 -13.75
C VAL A 69 -1.91 14.82 -13.55
N LYS A 70 -2.10 13.87 -14.46
CA LYS A 70 -3.18 12.89 -14.45
C LYS A 70 -2.61 11.47 -14.48
N ALA A 71 -3.39 10.49 -14.03
CA ALA A 71 -3.06 9.08 -14.18
C ALA A 71 -4.19 8.32 -14.88
N PHE A 72 -3.81 7.37 -15.72
CA PHE A 72 -4.74 6.47 -16.39
C PHE A 72 -4.79 5.14 -15.65
N LEU A 73 -5.95 4.82 -15.07
CA LEU A 73 -6.12 3.76 -14.07
C LEU A 73 -7.42 2.99 -14.31
N ASP A 74 -7.43 1.72 -13.95
CA ASP A 74 -8.63 0.96 -13.59
C ASP A 74 -8.36 0.05 -12.39
N THR A 75 -9.38 -0.69 -11.98
CA THR A 75 -9.27 -1.71 -10.96
C THR A 75 -10.22 -2.88 -11.23
N LYS A 76 -9.89 -4.08 -10.73
CA LYS A 76 -10.78 -5.24 -10.84
C LYS A 76 -12.11 -5.08 -10.09
N ARG A 77 -12.13 -4.28 -9.01
CA ARG A 77 -13.31 -4.08 -8.15
C ARG A 77 -13.44 -2.64 -7.70
N ASP A 78 -14.68 -2.16 -7.61
CA ASP A 78 -15.06 -0.80 -7.16
C ASP A 78 -14.91 -0.58 -5.63
N SER A 79 -13.87 -1.19 -5.06
CA SER A 79 -13.48 -1.13 -3.65
C SER A 79 -12.07 -0.58 -3.45
N ASN A 80 -11.39 -0.15 -4.52
CA ASN A 80 -10.03 0.36 -4.43
C ASN A 80 -9.97 1.87 -4.25
N TYR A 81 -9.05 2.28 -3.38
CA TYR A 81 -8.74 3.66 -3.09
C TYR A 81 -7.24 3.89 -3.21
N CYS A 82 -6.90 5.07 -3.73
CA CYS A 82 -5.53 5.56 -3.74
C CYS A 82 -5.41 6.86 -2.93
N TYR A 83 -4.21 7.10 -2.42
CA TYR A 83 -3.77 8.41 -1.98
C TYR A 83 -2.91 9.05 -3.05
N ILE A 84 -3.06 10.36 -3.21
CA ILE A 84 -2.18 11.22 -4.02
C ILE A 84 -1.40 12.09 -3.06
N ILE A 85 -0.07 11.98 -3.11
CA ILE A 85 0.86 12.78 -2.32
C ILE A 85 1.58 13.73 -3.27
N ILE A 86 1.59 15.02 -2.93
CA ILE A 86 2.25 16.07 -3.71
C ILE A 86 3.40 16.62 -2.86
N ASP A 87 4.60 16.66 -3.43
CA ASP A 87 5.82 17.19 -2.82
C ASP A 87 6.11 16.63 -1.42
N GLY A 88 5.74 15.36 -1.19
CA GLY A 88 5.92 14.67 0.10
C GLY A 88 4.97 15.15 1.21
N ASN A 89 4.04 16.06 0.93
CA ASN A 89 3.11 16.58 1.93
C ASN A 89 1.99 15.56 2.23
N SER A 90 2.22 14.75 3.27
CA SER A 90 1.26 13.76 3.76
C SER A 90 -0.03 14.36 4.33
N SER A 91 0.03 15.60 4.84
CA SER A 91 -1.10 16.25 5.50
C SER A 91 -2.20 16.69 4.52
N SER A 92 -1.83 16.94 3.27
CA SER A 92 -2.75 17.31 2.18
C SER A 92 -3.04 16.15 1.23
N ALA A 93 -2.81 14.91 1.66
CA ALA A 93 -3.03 13.72 0.82
C ALA A 93 -4.50 13.63 0.36
N LYS A 94 -4.70 13.48 -0.95
CA LYS A 94 -6.04 13.36 -1.55
C LYS A 94 -6.41 11.88 -1.70
N LYS A 95 -7.53 11.47 -1.11
CA LYS A 95 -8.12 10.14 -1.30
C LYS A 95 -8.99 10.11 -2.56
N ILE A 96 -8.78 9.13 -3.43
CA ILE A 96 -9.64 8.88 -4.60
C ILE A 96 -10.16 7.44 -4.55
N LYS A 97 -11.40 7.23 -4.97
CA LYS A 97 -11.97 5.91 -5.25
C LYS A 97 -11.75 5.59 -6.73
N LEU A 98 -11.33 4.37 -7.03
CA LEU A 98 -11.14 3.89 -8.40
C LEU A 98 -12.36 3.11 -8.87
N GLU A 99 -12.66 3.28 -10.15
CA GLU A 99 -13.72 2.58 -10.87
C GLU A 99 -13.15 1.43 -11.70
N THR A 100 -14.01 0.47 -12.03
CA THR A 100 -13.64 -0.70 -12.82
C THR A 100 -13.37 -0.39 -14.28
N GLN A 101 -13.92 0.71 -14.79
CA GLN A 101 -13.62 1.17 -16.14
C GLN A 101 -12.34 2.01 -16.17
N LYS A 102 -11.49 1.71 -17.14
CA LYS A 102 -10.29 2.48 -17.46
C LYS A 102 -10.62 3.93 -17.74
N LYS A 103 -10.09 4.84 -16.93
CA LYS A 103 -10.29 6.28 -17.09
C LYS A 103 -9.14 7.11 -16.53
N THR A 104 -9.21 8.40 -16.81
CA THR A 104 -8.23 9.40 -16.37
C THR A 104 -8.64 10.04 -15.05
N TYR A 105 -7.71 10.14 -14.11
CA TYR A 105 -7.88 10.78 -12.81
C TYR A 105 -6.95 11.99 -12.71
N LEU A 106 -7.49 13.17 -12.44
CA LEU A 106 -6.70 14.36 -12.12
C LEU A 106 -6.05 14.21 -10.75
N LEU A 107 -4.71 14.15 -10.75
CA LEU A 107 -3.92 13.98 -9.54
C LEU A 107 -3.56 15.32 -8.91
N ALA A 108 -3.05 16.25 -9.72
CA ALA A 108 -2.59 17.56 -9.26
C ALA A 108 -2.82 18.65 -10.30
N THR A 109 -3.03 19.87 -9.80
CA THR A 109 -3.00 21.12 -10.57
C THR A 109 -2.05 22.09 -9.89
N PHE A 110 -1.15 22.71 -10.65
CA PHE A 110 -0.13 23.64 -10.17
C PHE A 110 -0.37 25.05 -10.73
N ASN A 111 -0.13 26.05 -9.89
CA ASN A 111 -0.23 27.46 -10.27
C ASN A 111 1.08 28.02 -10.82
N ASP A 112 2.15 27.22 -10.79
CA ASP A 112 3.45 27.53 -11.33
C ASP A 112 3.92 26.42 -12.29
N LEU A 113 5.15 26.53 -12.80
CA LEU A 113 5.77 25.57 -13.72
C LEU A 113 7.05 24.95 -13.14
N LYS A 114 7.22 25.03 -11.82
CA LYS A 114 8.40 24.52 -11.13
C LYS A 114 8.37 23.00 -11.07
N LYS A 115 9.40 22.45 -10.45
CA LYS A 115 9.51 21.04 -10.15
C LYS A 115 8.51 20.61 -9.08
N HIS A 116 7.74 19.55 -9.37
CA HIS A 116 6.85 18.88 -8.42
C HIS A 116 7.06 17.36 -8.43
N HIS A 117 6.83 16.73 -7.29
CA HIS A 117 6.84 15.28 -7.11
C HIS A 117 5.44 14.79 -6.77
N ILE A 118 4.96 13.78 -7.50
CA ILE A 118 3.63 13.21 -7.33
C ILE A 118 3.80 11.72 -7.06
N GLU A 119 3.20 11.22 -5.99
CA GLU A 119 3.14 9.80 -5.65
C GLU A 119 1.68 9.36 -5.58
N LEU A 120 1.37 8.26 -6.28
CA LEU A 120 0.08 7.56 -6.20
C LEU A 120 0.27 6.26 -5.41
N VAL A 121 -0.42 6.13 -4.29
CA VAL A 121 -0.27 4.99 -3.35
C VAL A 121 -1.57 4.20 -3.25
N LYS A 122 -1.51 2.87 -3.46
CA LYS A 122 -2.62 1.96 -3.13
C LYS A 122 -2.79 1.88 -1.62
N ILE A 123 -3.93 2.31 -1.10
CA ILE A 123 -4.19 2.32 0.36
C ILE A 123 -5.18 1.25 0.83
N THR A 124 -5.88 0.59 -0.10
CA THR A 124 -6.82 -0.50 0.18
C THR A 124 -6.10 -1.82 0.48
N ASN A 125 -6.77 -2.72 1.20
CA ASN A 125 -6.35 -4.09 1.53
C ASN A 125 -5.83 -4.90 0.32
N THR A 126 -5.01 -5.89 0.61
CA THR A 126 -4.57 -6.93 -0.32
C THR A 126 -5.64 -8.02 -0.43
N ASP A 127 -6.61 -7.85 -1.33
CA ASP A 127 -7.54 -8.90 -1.78
C ASP A 127 -7.56 -8.93 -3.31
N ASP A 128 -8.64 -9.42 -3.95
CA ASP A 128 -8.92 -9.31 -5.40
C ASP A 128 -9.19 -7.86 -5.86
N ASN A 129 -8.29 -6.97 -5.47
CA ASN A 129 -8.37 -5.52 -5.52
C ASN A 129 -7.16 -4.98 -6.30
N THR A 130 -6.80 -5.64 -7.40
CA THR A 130 -5.69 -5.19 -8.26
C THR A 130 -6.03 -3.84 -8.88
N ILE A 131 -5.08 -2.91 -8.84
CA ILE A 131 -5.13 -1.63 -9.56
C ILE A 131 -4.19 -1.73 -10.75
N CYS A 132 -4.69 -1.42 -11.95
CA CYS A 132 -3.85 -1.35 -13.15
C CYS A 132 -3.52 0.11 -13.44
N PHE A 133 -2.23 0.43 -13.46
CA PHE A 133 -1.70 1.73 -13.79
C PHE A 133 -1.08 1.70 -15.18
N TYR A 134 -1.64 2.47 -16.11
CA TYR A 134 -1.22 2.48 -17.51
C TYR A 134 -0.16 3.54 -17.79
N GLY A 135 -0.16 4.62 -17.03
CA GLY A 135 0.77 5.73 -17.22
C GLY A 135 0.26 7.04 -16.63
N PHE A 136 1.14 8.04 -16.64
CA PHE A 136 0.79 9.43 -16.34
C PHE A 136 0.50 10.19 -17.63
N GLU A 137 -0.25 11.27 -17.50
CA GLU A 137 -0.42 12.29 -18.53
C GLU A 137 -0.03 13.64 -17.93
N ILE A 138 0.80 14.39 -18.66
CA ILE A 138 1.27 15.73 -18.30
C ILE A 138 1.07 16.68 -19.49
N ASP A 139 1.26 17.97 -19.30
CA ASP A 139 1.26 18.92 -20.42
C ASP A 139 2.38 18.60 -21.42
N LYS A 140 2.14 18.78 -22.73
CA LYS A 140 3.14 18.44 -23.77
C LYS A 140 4.47 19.15 -23.63
N LYS A 141 4.51 20.33 -23.02
CA LYS A 141 5.75 21.09 -22.75
C LYS A 141 6.42 20.69 -21.43
N GLY A 142 5.75 19.90 -20.61
CA GLY A 142 6.29 19.37 -19.37
C GLY A 142 7.36 18.33 -19.63
N THR A 143 8.25 18.17 -18.67
CA THR A 143 9.33 17.19 -18.71
C THR A 143 9.26 16.27 -17.50
N VAL A 144 9.60 15.01 -17.70
CA VAL A 144 9.73 14.03 -16.61
C VAL A 144 11.20 13.91 -16.23
N LEU A 145 11.49 14.26 -14.98
CA LEU A 145 12.83 14.19 -14.43
C LEU A 145 13.15 12.77 -13.96
N LYS A 146 14.44 12.41 -14.00
CA LYS A 146 14.90 11.15 -13.40
C LYS A 146 14.49 11.09 -11.93
N PRO A 147 14.13 9.90 -11.40
CA PRO A 147 13.88 9.71 -9.98
C PRO A 147 15.02 10.28 -9.15
N SER A 148 14.69 10.85 -7.99
CA SER A 148 15.70 11.20 -7.00
C SER A 148 16.56 9.97 -6.67
N LYS A 149 17.77 10.20 -6.13
CA LYS A 149 18.64 9.08 -5.71
C LYS A 149 17.84 8.11 -4.85
N LYS A 150 17.84 6.84 -5.23
CA LYS A 150 17.08 5.79 -4.52
C LYS A 150 17.41 5.86 -3.03
N ARG A 151 16.35 5.90 -2.21
CA ARG A 151 16.42 5.76 -0.76
C ARG A 151 17.30 4.57 -0.41
N LYS A 152 18.33 4.81 0.41
CA LYS A 152 19.32 3.77 0.76
C LYS A 152 18.72 2.73 1.69
N ARG A 153 17.90 3.17 2.65
CA ARG A 153 17.26 2.34 3.66
C ARG A 153 16.07 1.60 3.08
N LYS A 154 15.87 0.36 3.49
CA LYS A 154 14.79 -0.51 3.01
C LYS A 154 14.13 -1.27 4.15
N LEU A 155 12.81 -1.16 4.23
CA LEU A 155 11.96 -1.90 5.15
C LEU A 155 11.03 -2.84 4.38
N GLU A 156 10.80 -4.04 4.91
CA GLU A 156 9.66 -4.87 4.51
C GLU A 156 8.85 -5.29 5.73
N PHE A 157 7.53 -5.16 5.62
CA PHE A 157 6.58 -5.55 6.64
C PHE A 157 5.79 -6.77 6.17
N PHE A 158 5.76 -7.82 7.00
CA PHE A 158 4.85 -8.95 6.86
C PHE A 158 3.78 -8.86 7.94
N GLY A 159 2.50 -8.87 7.56
CA GLY A 159 1.46 -8.68 8.55
C GLY A 159 0.03 -8.98 8.11
N ASP A 160 -0.89 -8.65 8.99
CA ASP A 160 -2.33 -8.85 8.80
C ASP A 160 -3.08 -7.52 8.59
N SER A 161 -4.32 -7.44 9.08
CA SER A 161 -5.21 -6.29 8.95
C SER A 161 -4.63 -5.02 9.58
N ILE A 162 -3.87 -5.15 10.67
CA ILE A 162 -3.22 -4.02 11.34
C ILE A 162 -2.20 -3.36 10.40
N THR A 163 -1.44 -4.19 9.68
CA THR A 163 -0.40 -3.76 8.72
C THR A 163 -1.01 -3.30 7.39
N CYS A 164 -2.13 -3.87 6.98
CA CYS A 164 -2.91 -3.35 5.83
C CYS A 164 -3.56 -1.99 6.10
N GLY A 165 -3.75 -1.61 7.37
CA GLY A 165 -4.46 -0.40 7.76
C GLY A 165 -5.97 -0.56 7.74
N HIS A 166 -6.47 -1.75 8.05
CA HIS A 166 -7.89 -1.98 8.31
C HIS A 166 -8.36 -1.05 9.41
N GLY A 167 -9.46 -0.35 9.18
CA GLY A 167 -10.06 0.52 10.18
C GLY A 167 -9.30 1.83 10.45
N ALA A 168 -8.15 2.06 9.80
CA ALA A 168 -7.29 3.21 10.08
C ALA A 168 -8.02 4.54 9.87
N ASP A 169 -8.87 4.65 8.86
CA ASP A 169 -9.68 5.85 8.55
C ASP A 169 -11.08 5.83 9.20
N VAL A 170 -11.39 4.88 10.10
CA VAL A 170 -12.67 4.89 10.83
C VAL A 170 -12.73 6.13 11.74
N PRO A 171 -13.80 6.94 11.66
CA PRO A 171 -14.00 8.07 12.57
C PRO A 171 -13.98 7.63 14.04
N ALA A 172 -13.54 8.50 14.95
CA ALA A 172 -13.34 8.14 16.36
C ALA A 172 -14.60 7.57 17.03
N ASP A 173 -15.75 8.14 16.70
CA ASP A 173 -17.10 7.84 17.18
C ASP A 173 -17.85 6.77 16.36
N SER A 174 -17.21 6.19 15.34
CA SER A 174 -17.81 5.19 14.47
C SER A 174 -17.31 3.78 14.76
N THR A 175 -18.18 2.80 14.48
CA THR A 175 -17.87 1.37 14.48
C THR A 175 -17.05 1.01 13.26
N ASP A 176 -16.06 0.14 13.45
CA ASP A 176 -15.31 -0.45 12.36
C ASP A 176 -16.18 -1.48 11.62
N SER A 177 -16.64 -1.12 10.44
CA SER A 177 -17.48 -1.98 9.60
C SER A 177 -16.69 -2.86 8.63
N GLY A 178 -15.37 -2.71 8.58
CA GLY A 178 -14.53 -3.32 7.54
C GLY A 178 -14.80 -2.81 6.12
N ALA A 179 -15.50 -1.68 5.97
CA ALA A 179 -15.75 -1.11 4.65
C ALA A 179 -14.42 -0.68 3.96
N PRO A 180 -14.23 -0.95 2.66
CA PRO A 180 -12.99 -0.63 1.96
C PRO A 180 -12.54 0.83 2.06
N LYS A 181 -13.50 1.76 2.19
CA LYS A 181 -13.22 3.20 2.38
C LYS A 181 -12.51 3.54 3.70
N TYR A 182 -12.48 2.62 4.67
CA TYR A 182 -11.82 2.82 5.96
C TYR A 182 -10.43 2.22 6.02
N PHE A 183 -10.00 1.52 4.96
CA PHE A 183 -8.61 1.09 4.85
C PHE A 183 -7.71 2.27 4.50
N ASN A 184 -6.54 2.30 5.13
CA ASN A 184 -5.52 3.27 4.80
C ASN A 184 -4.09 2.80 5.13
N ASN A 185 -3.46 2.08 4.21
CA ASN A 185 -2.07 1.64 4.42
C ASN A 185 -1.07 2.81 4.57
N TYR A 186 -1.31 3.96 3.94
CA TYR A 186 -0.38 5.10 4.05
C TYR A 186 -0.29 5.63 5.50
N ARG A 187 -1.34 5.43 6.30
CA ARG A 187 -1.41 5.83 7.71
C ARG A 187 -1.06 4.71 8.70
N THR A 188 -0.51 3.59 8.25
CA THR A 188 -0.13 2.49 9.16
C THR A 188 1.20 2.77 9.84
N TYR A 189 1.39 2.12 10.99
CA TYR A 189 2.64 2.16 11.74
C TYR A 189 3.87 1.87 10.85
N GLY A 190 3.76 0.88 9.95
CA GLY A 190 4.84 0.50 9.04
C GLY A 190 5.15 1.57 7.99
N ALA A 191 4.12 2.13 7.36
CA ALA A 191 4.31 3.18 6.36
C ALA A 191 4.84 4.49 6.99
N ILE A 192 4.37 4.85 8.19
CA ILE A 192 4.86 6.01 8.95
C ILE A 192 6.33 5.81 9.33
N THR A 193 6.68 4.64 9.86
CA THR A 193 8.06 4.28 10.22
C THR A 193 8.99 4.40 9.01
N ALA A 194 8.58 3.89 7.85
CA ALA A 194 9.41 3.98 6.65
C ALA A 194 9.62 5.42 6.18
N ARG A 195 8.58 6.27 6.22
CA ARG A 195 8.72 7.69 5.90
C ARG A 195 9.64 8.42 6.88
N TYR A 196 9.55 8.12 8.18
CA TYR A 196 10.42 8.73 9.20
C TYR A 196 11.91 8.51 8.89
N PHE A 197 12.27 7.31 8.46
CA PHE A 197 13.66 6.96 8.16
C PHE A 197 14.11 7.29 6.72
N ASP A 198 13.25 7.91 5.89
CA ASP A 198 13.43 8.03 4.44
C ASP A 198 13.82 6.68 3.80
N ALA A 199 13.06 5.65 4.15
CA ALA A 199 13.27 4.29 3.70
C ALA A 199 12.28 3.90 2.59
N ARG A 200 12.71 3.00 1.72
CA ARG A 200 11.80 2.22 0.87
C ARG A 200 10.93 1.34 1.76
N TYR A 201 9.72 1.08 1.29
CA TYR A 201 8.70 0.34 2.04
C TYR A 201 8.04 -0.70 1.15
N HIS A 202 8.12 -1.95 1.57
CA HIS A 202 7.33 -3.06 1.04
C HIS A 202 6.38 -3.56 2.12
N CYS A 203 5.12 -3.76 1.78
CA CYS A 203 4.10 -4.26 2.70
C CYS A 203 3.48 -5.53 2.11
N THR A 204 3.88 -6.68 2.63
CA THR A 204 3.37 -8.00 2.28
C THR A 204 2.38 -8.42 3.37
N ALA A 205 1.19 -7.84 3.34
CA ALA A 205 0.15 -8.05 4.35
C ALA A 205 -1.21 -8.33 3.72
N LYS A 206 -2.05 -9.10 4.41
CA LYS A 206 -3.44 -9.40 4.01
C LYS A 206 -4.34 -9.43 5.24
N SER A 207 -5.42 -8.66 5.24
CA SER A 207 -6.35 -8.63 6.39
C SER A 207 -6.91 -10.02 6.66
N GLY A 208 -6.90 -10.44 7.92
CA GLY A 208 -7.40 -11.74 8.33
C GLY A 208 -6.44 -12.92 8.14
N ILE A 209 -5.22 -12.67 7.66
CA ILE A 209 -4.20 -13.71 7.52
C ILE A 209 -3.54 -14.06 8.85
N GLY A 210 -3.26 -15.34 9.07
CA GLY A 210 -2.44 -15.82 10.17
C GLY A 210 -1.24 -16.63 9.70
N VAL A 211 -0.48 -17.17 10.64
CA VAL A 211 0.71 -18.00 10.35
C VAL A 211 0.33 -19.47 10.25
N ALA A 212 -0.51 -19.98 11.15
CA ALA A 212 -0.99 -21.35 11.17
C ALA A 212 -2.45 -21.47 10.71
N VAL A 213 -3.26 -20.45 10.97
CA VAL A 213 -4.67 -20.40 10.53
C VAL A 213 -5.11 -18.98 10.21
N SER A 214 -5.93 -18.81 9.17
CA SER A 214 -6.47 -17.52 8.72
C SER A 214 -8.00 -17.59 8.64
N TRP A 215 -8.65 -16.44 8.42
CA TRP A 215 -10.10 -16.36 8.15
C TRP A 215 -10.52 -16.88 6.76
N PHE A 216 -9.56 -17.35 5.97
CA PHE A 216 -9.69 -17.94 4.65
C PHE A 216 -8.63 -19.04 4.48
N PRO A 217 -8.66 -19.86 3.40
CA PRO A 217 -7.77 -21.01 3.29
C PRO A 217 -6.29 -20.69 3.39
N GLN A 218 -5.80 -19.59 2.79
CA GLN A 218 -4.37 -19.30 2.73
C GLN A 218 -3.81 -18.77 4.05
N ILE A 219 -2.59 -19.20 4.41
CA ILE A 219 -1.80 -18.65 5.52
C ILE A 219 -0.59 -17.87 5.02
N MET A 220 -0.01 -17.00 5.85
CA MET A 220 1.11 -16.14 5.45
C MET A 220 2.30 -16.96 4.90
N PRO A 221 2.74 -18.08 5.52
CA PRO A 221 3.81 -18.90 4.97
C PRO A 221 3.57 -19.48 3.57
N GLU A 222 2.34 -19.47 3.06
CA GLU A 222 1.98 -19.95 1.71
C GLU A 222 1.94 -18.82 0.66
N ILE A 223 1.86 -17.56 1.10
CA ILE A 223 1.72 -16.39 0.20
C ILE A 223 2.83 -15.34 0.32
N TYR A 224 3.64 -15.40 1.38
CA TYR A 224 4.69 -14.41 1.67
C TYR A 224 5.74 -14.27 0.56
N ASP A 225 5.89 -15.29 -0.29
CA ASP A 225 6.83 -15.34 -1.41
C ASP A 225 6.19 -14.99 -2.75
N ARG A 226 4.94 -14.52 -2.75
CA ARG A 226 4.23 -14.18 -3.98
C ARG A 226 4.41 -12.71 -4.35
N LYS A 227 4.54 -12.45 -5.65
CA LYS A 227 4.40 -11.14 -6.28
C LYS A 227 2.93 -10.80 -6.41
N ASN A 228 2.14 -11.63 -7.08
CA ASN A 228 0.68 -11.57 -7.05
C ASN A 228 0.13 -12.52 -5.98
N PRO A 229 -0.49 -12.02 -4.89
CA PRO A 229 -0.98 -12.85 -3.78
C PRO A 229 -1.98 -13.94 -4.22
N GLU A 230 -2.74 -13.69 -5.27
CA GLU A 230 -3.80 -14.59 -5.75
C GLU A 230 -3.28 -15.64 -6.75
N ASN A 231 -2.06 -15.49 -7.26
CA ASN A 231 -1.45 -16.46 -8.17
C ASN A 231 -0.31 -17.23 -7.46
N PRO A 232 -0.48 -18.54 -7.15
CA PRO A 232 0.54 -19.33 -6.45
C PRO A 232 1.86 -19.48 -7.23
N ASP A 233 1.82 -19.37 -8.56
CA ASP A 233 2.99 -19.46 -9.42
C ASP A 233 3.71 -18.11 -9.60
N SER A 234 3.07 -17.02 -9.17
CA SER A 234 3.64 -15.67 -9.25
C SER A 234 4.62 -15.45 -8.11
N LYS A 235 5.80 -16.07 -8.19
CA LYS A 235 6.85 -15.92 -7.17
C LYS A 235 7.53 -14.55 -7.25
N TRP A 236 7.80 -14.00 -6.07
CA TRP A 236 8.63 -12.81 -5.90
C TRP A 236 10.09 -13.22 -5.92
N ASP A 237 10.87 -12.57 -6.76
CA ASP A 237 12.33 -12.67 -6.71
C ASP A 237 12.86 -11.72 -5.62
N PHE A 238 13.27 -12.32 -4.51
CA PHE A 238 13.78 -11.66 -3.32
C PHE A 238 15.06 -10.85 -3.57
N SER A 239 15.79 -11.10 -4.67
CA SER A 239 16.96 -10.30 -5.04
C SER A 239 16.61 -8.88 -5.51
N ASN A 240 15.38 -8.67 -6.00
CA ASN A 240 14.90 -7.35 -6.44
C ASN A 240 14.77 -6.34 -5.29
N TYR A 241 14.56 -6.84 -4.07
CA TYR A 241 14.43 -6.01 -2.87
C TYR A 241 14.95 -6.73 -1.64
N VAL A 242 16.19 -6.42 -1.26
CA VAL A 242 16.80 -6.89 -0.01
C VAL A 242 16.64 -5.80 1.06
N PRO A 243 15.75 -5.97 2.06
CA PRO A 243 15.55 -5.00 3.12
C PRO A 243 16.71 -5.01 4.13
N ASP A 244 16.96 -3.86 4.76
CA ASP A 244 17.86 -3.78 5.92
C ASP A 244 17.16 -4.30 7.18
N ILE A 245 15.85 -4.00 7.30
CA ILE A 245 15.00 -4.36 8.42
C ILE A 245 13.72 -5.01 7.89
N VAL A 246 13.37 -6.16 8.45
CA VAL A 246 12.09 -6.85 8.26
C VAL A 246 11.30 -6.75 9.55
N VAL A 247 10.02 -6.42 9.45
CA VAL A 247 9.11 -6.38 10.59
C VAL A 247 7.99 -7.40 10.34
N VAL A 248 7.74 -8.27 11.32
CA VAL A 248 6.70 -9.29 11.24
C VAL A 248 5.68 -9.05 12.34
N ASN A 249 4.45 -8.68 12.00
CA ASN A 249 3.36 -8.46 12.96
C ASN A 249 2.16 -9.34 12.57
N LEU A 250 2.16 -10.57 13.09
CA LEU A 250 1.24 -11.66 12.76
C LEU A 250 0.87 -12.41 14.05
N PHE A 251 0.01 -13.44 13.94
CA PHE A 251 -0.66 -14.16 15.03
C PHE A 251 -1.96 -13.57 15.57
N GLN A 252 -2.31 -12.32 15.25
CA GLN A 252 -3.58 -11.74 15.74
C GLN A 252 -4.76 -12.63 15.38
N ASN A 253 -4.85 -13.11 14.14
CA ASN A 253 -5.92 -13.98 13.68
C ASN A 253 -5.82 -15.40 14.25
N ASP A 254 -4.61 -15.95 14.31
CA ASP A 254 -4.35 -17.24 14.96
C ASP A 254 -4.88 -17.23 16.41
N SER A 255 -4.63 -16.14 17.15
CA SER A 255 -5.03 -15.98 18.55
C SER A 255 -6.52 -16.10 18.80
N TRP A 256 -7.34 -15.76 17.81
CA TRP A 256 -8.78 -15.93 17.85
C TRP A 256 -9.19 -17.31 17.38
N ILE A 257 -8.76 -17.69 16.18
CA ILE A 257 -9.32 -18.85 15.46
C ILE A 257 -8.95 -20.16 16.15
N VAL A 258 -7.79 -20.28 16.81
CA VAL A 258 -7.44 -21.50 17.57
C VAL A 258 -8.39 -21.78 18.74
N ASN A 259 -9.26 -20.83 19.10
CA ASN A 259 -10.29 -20.99 20.11
C ASN A 259 -11.69 -21.21 19.52
N MET A 260 -11.82 -21.33 18.19
CA MET A 260 -13.09 -21.44 17.48
C MET A 260 -13.19 -22.82 16.80
N SER A 261 -13.46 -23.88 17.56
CA SER A 261 -13.49 -25.26 17.04
C SER A 261 -14.48 -25.47 15.89
N GLU A 262 -15.54 -24.67 15.84
CA GLU A 262 -16.56 -24.75 14.79
C GLU A 262 -16.22 -23.97 13.51
N ASN A 263 -15.17 -23.14 13.54
CA ASN A 263 -14.73 -22.39 12.36
C ASN A 263 -14.23 -23.35 11.27
N GLU A 264 -14.64 -23.13 10.02
CA GLU A 264 -14.27 -23.99 8.89
C GLU A 264 -12.76 -24.06 8.67
N GLN A 265 -12.05 -22.94 8.82
CA GLN A 265 -10.61 -22.87 8.63
C GLN A 265 -9.85 -23.49 9.80
N PHE A 266 -10.38 -23.42 11.02
CA PHE A 266 -9.89 -24.22 12.14
C PHE A 266 -9.97 -25.70 11.81
N LYS A 267 -11.16 -26.19 11.39
CA LYS A 267 -11.36 -27.61 11.06
C LYS A 267 -10.46 -28.07 9.92
N ALA A 268 -10.30 -27.23 8.89
CA ALA A 268 -9.41 -27.53 7.77
C ALA A 268 -7.93 -27.64 8.16
N ARG A 269 -7.48 -26.85 9.16
CA ARG A 269 -6.07 -26.82 9.59
C ARG A 269 -5.75 -27.81 10.71
N PHE A 270 -6.67 -28.05 11.62
CA PHE A 270 -6.42 -28.78 12.86
C PHE A 270 -7.40 -29.93 13.13
N GLY A 271 -8.39 -30.13 12.26
CA GLY A 271 -9.45 -31.10 12.48
C GLY A 271 -10.29 -30.73 13.70
N THR A 272 -10.35 -31.63 14.69
CA THR A 272 -11.10 -31.43 15.94
C THR A 272 -10.20 -31.09 17.14
N VAL A 273 -8.87 -31.05 16.94
CA VAL A 273 -7.90 -30.90 18.02
C VAL A 273 -7.32 -29.50 18.00
N LYS A 274 -7.40 -28.80 19.14
CA LYS A 274 -6.78 -27.49 19.29
C LYS A 274 -5.24 -27.61 19.22
N PRO A 275 -4.55 -26.76 18.44
CA PRO A 275 -3.09 -26.78 18.40
C PRO A 275 -2.49 -26.45 19.77
N THR A 276 -1.38 -27.11 20.09
CA THR A 276 -0.61 -26.87 21.33
C THR A 276 0.24 -25.61 21.21
N ASP A 277 0.75 -25.11 22.34
CA ASP A 277 1.65 -23.96 22.34
C ASP A 277 2.97 -24.30 21.64
N ASP A 278 3.50 -25.52 21.81
CA ASP A 278 4.68 -26.00 21.09
C ASP A 278 4.49 -26.00 19.57
N PHE A 279 3.30 -26.38 19.10
CA PHE A 279 2.97 -26.29 17.68
C PHE A 279 3.01 -24.82 17.20
N MET A 280 2.43 -23.89 17.96
CA MET A 280 2.43 -22.47 17.61
C MET A 280 3.85 -21.88 17.64
N ILE A 281 4.66 -22.22 18.65
CA ILE A 281 6.07 -21.84 18.76
C ILE A 281 6.82 -22.28 17.50
N LYS A 282 6.67 -23.55 17.12
CA LYS A 282 7.32 -24.10 15.93
C LYS A 282 6.85 -23.42 14.65
N ALA A 283 5.54 -23.24 14.48
CA ALA A 283 4.97 -22.62 13.28
C ALA A 283 5.50 -21.20 13.05
N TYR A 284 5.61 -20.39 14.11
CA TYR A 284 6.19 -19.05 14.01
C TYR A 284 7.69 -19.12 13.69
N GLY A 285 8.45 -19.96 14.42
CA GLY A 285 9.89 -20.13 14.22
C GLY A 285 10.24 -20.58 12.79
N ASP A 286 9.49 -21.53 12.24
CA ASP A 286 9.64 -22.00 10.86
C ASP A 286 9.40 -20.86 9.86
N PHE A 287 8.40 -20.01 10.09
CA PHE A 287 8.13 -18.88 9.22
C PHE A 287 9.25 -17.83 9.26
N ILE A 288 9.75 -17.47 10.44
CA ILE A 288 10.88 -16.56 10.58
C ILE A 288 12.14 -17.15 9.93
N SER A 289 12.35 -18.46 10.03
CA SER A 289 13.46 -19.16 9.35
C SER A 289 13.37 -19.05 7.81
N LYS A 290 12.16 -19.11 7.24
CA LYS A 290 11.93 -18.89 5.80
C LYS A 290 12.28 -17.44 5.42
N ILE A 291 11.89 -16.45 6.21
CA ILE A 291 12.28 -15.05 5.98
C ILE A 291 13.80 -14.89 6.05
N ARG A 292 14.44 -15.44 7.10
CA ARG A 292 15.91 -15.38 7.25
C ARG A 292 16.64 -15.99 6.06
N SER A 293 16.16 -17.11 5.55
CA SER A 293 16.76 -17.77 4.37
C SER A 293 16.76 -16.87 3.13
N ASN A 294 15.70 -16.09 2.93
CA ASN A 294 15.60 -15.13 1.83
C ASN A 294 16.37 -13.83 2.11
N TYR A 295 16.49 -13.44 3.38
CA TYR A 295 17.18 -12.21 3.82
C TYR A 295 18.27 -12.49 4.86
N PRO A 296 19.42 -13.08 4.47
CA PRO A 296 20.43 -13.55 5.43
C PRO A 296 21.07 -12.45 6.29
N LYS A 297 21.01 -11.19 5.84
CA LYS A 297 21.67 -10.05 6.50
C LYS A 297 20.73 -9.13 7.27
N ALA A 298 19.44 -9.18 6.99
CA ALA A 298 18.45 -8.25 7.53
C ALA A 298 18.32 -8.36 9.05
N GLN A 299 17.98 -7.27 9.71
CA GLN A 299 17.47 -7.33 11.08
C GLN A 299 16.00 -7.72 11.02
N ILE A 300 15.57 -8.69 11.82
CA ILE A 300 14.17 -9.14 11.85
C ILE A 300 13.58 -8.76 13.20
N ILE A 301 12.52 -7.97 13.18
CA ILE A 301 11.78 -7.53 14.36
C ILE A 301 10.44 -8.28 14.36
N CYS A 302 10.28 -9.22 15.28
CA CYS A 302 9.06 -9.98 15.50
C CYS A 302 8.15 -9.21 16.46
N CYS A 303 7.22 -8.49 15.87
CA CYS A 303 6.23 -7.71 16.57
C CYS A 303 4.96 -8.50 16.90
N LEU A 304 4.24 -8.03 17.91
CA LEU A 304 2.84 -8.39 18.19
C LEU A 304 2.07 -7.13 18.59
N GLY A 305 0.80 -7.07 18.20
CA GLY A 305 -0.14 -6.05 18.66
C GLY A 305 -0.49 -5.01 17.61
N ASN A 306 -1.25 -3.97 17.95
CA ASN A 306 -1.60 -3.51 19.30
C ASN A 306 -3.02 -3.88 19.76
N MET A 307 -3.61 -4.95 19.21
CA MET A 307 -4.94 -5.45 19.58
C MET A 307 -4.87 -6.45 20.77
N ASP A 308 -5.90 -7.25 20.98
CA ASP A 308 -6.06 -8.09 22.17
C ASP A 308 -5.05 -9.26 22.26
N ILE A 309 -4.29 -9.56 21.20
CA ILE A 309 -3.16 -10.50 21.28
C ILE A 309 -2.09 -10.07 22.30
N VAL A 310 -1.99 -8.77 22.60
CA VAL A 310 -1.06 -8.19 23.60
C VAL A 310 -1.78 -7.68 24.86
N LYS A 311 -3.05 -8.05 25.06
CA LYS A 311 -3.75 -7.70 26.32
C LYS A 311 -3.06 -8.35 27.52
N GLU A 312 -3.22 -7.74 28.68
CA GLU A 312 -2.70 -8.31 29.94
C GLU A 312 -3.20 -9.75 30.14
N GLY A 313 -2.28 -10.64 30.53
CA GLY A 313 -2.55 -12.08 30.65
C GLY A 313 -2.54 -12.87 29.34
N SER A 314 -2.29 -12.23 28.19
CA SER A 314 -2.11 -12.96 26.92
C SER A 314 -0.83 -13.80 26.94
N LYS A 315 -0.94 -15.06 26.50
CA LYS A 315 0.19 -15.98 26.36
C LYS A 315 1.01 -15.80 25.08
N TRP A 316 0.47 -15.10 24.09
CA TRP A 316 1.07 -14.99 22.75
C TRP A 316 2.44 -14.28 22.71
N PRO A 317 2.69 -13.23 23.51
CA PRO A 317 4.04 -12.70 23.71
C PRO A 317 5.05 -13.77 24.15
N GLY A 318 4.64 -14.67 25.05
CA GLY A 318 5.46 -15.80 25.51
C GLY A 318 5.74 -16.81 24.41
N ILE A 319 4.74 -17.15 23.59
CA ILE A 319 4.86 -18.04 22.43
C ILE A 319 5.88 -17.48 21.42
N VAL A 320 5.78 -16.20 21.06
CA VAL A 320 6.71 -15.58 20.10
C VAL A 320 8.12 -15.49 20.70
N ASN A 321 8.26 -15.09 21.97
CA ASN A 321 9.56 -15.10 22.65
C ASN A 321 10.21 -16.48 22.67
N ALA A 322 9.44 -17.53 22.96
CA ALA A 322 9.93 -18.91 22.95
C ALA A 322 10.38 -19.35 21.54
N ALA A 323 9.64 -18.97 20.50
CA ALA A 323 10.03 -19.24 19.11
C ALA A 323 11.36 -18.57 18.75
N ILE A 324 11.52 -17.28 19.07
CA ILE A 324 12.75 -16.54 18.75
C ILE A 324 13.93 -17.02 19.59
N THR A 325 13.71 -17.34 20.86
CA THR A 325 14.73 -17.94 21.73
C THR A 325 15.22 -19.28 21.18
N THR A 326 14.31 -20.13 20.71
CA THR A 326 14.62 -21.44 20.11
C THR A 326 15.42 -21.29 18.80
N LEU A 327 15.15 -20.24 18.01
CA LEU A 327 15.91 -19.96 16.79
C LEU A 327 17.37 -19.56 17.05
N GLY A 328 17.64 -18.88 18.18
CA GLY A 328 19.00 -18.51 18.59
C GLY A 328 19.72 -17.52 17.66
N ASP A 329 19.01 -16.89 16.71
CA ASP A 329 19.56 -15.90 15.79
C ASP A 329 19.59 -14.51 16.43
N LYS A 330 20.80 -13.98 16.66
CA LYS A 330 21.04 -12.68 17.30
C LYS A 330 20.51 -11.47 16.52
N LYS A 331 20.15 -11.64 15.24
CA LYS A 331 19.54 -10.59 14.41
C LYS A 331 18.02 -10.74 14.29
N VAL A 332 17.42 -11.59 15.13
CA VAL A 332 15.98 -11.74 15.27
C VAL A 332 15.62 -11.37 16.69
N VAL A 333 14.83 -10.30 16.85
CA VAL A 333 14.45 -9.75 18.15
C VAL A 333 12.94 -9.61 18.24
N THR A 334 12.41 -9.56 19.45
CA THR A 334 10.98 -9.32 19.70
C THR A 334 10.72 -7.89 20.14
N HIS A 335 9.57 -7.32 19.74
CA HIS A 335 9.13 -5.99 20.17
C HIS A 335 7.61 -5.93 20.18
N PHE A 336 6.98 -5.83 21.35
CA PHE A 336 5.53 -5.93 21.48
C PHE A 336 4.89 -4.57 21.77
N PHE A 337 3.92 -4.18 20.95
CA PHE A 337 3.21 -2.93 21.10
C PHE A 337 2.28 -2.96 22.32
N LYS A 338 2.05 -1.81 22.94
CA LYS A 338 1.07 -1.66 24.02
C LYS A 338 -0.35 -1.97 23.55
N TYR A 339 -1.13 -2.75 24.32
CA TYR A 339 -2.55 -2.98 24.02
C TYR A 339 -3.33 -1.66 23.93
N LYS A 340 -4.03 -1.46 22.80
CA LYS A 340 -4.77 -0.22 22.54
C LYS A 340 -6.01 -0.03 23.42
N ASN A 341 -6.62 -1.12 23.89
CA ASN A 341 -7.81 -1.12 24.75
C ASN A 341 -8.97 -0.25 24.24
N THR A 342 -9.24 -0.30 22.94
CA THR A 342 -10.38 0.34 22.27
C THR A 342 -11.06 -0.67 21.34
N ASN A 343 -12.25 -0.36 20.85
CA ASN A 343 -12.99 -1.23 19.93
C ASN A 343 -12.42 -1.19 18.50
N GLY A 344 -12.61 -2.27 17.74
CA GLY A 344 -12.23 -2.37 16.32
C GLY A 344 -10.72 -2.42 16.06
N HIS A 345 -10.31 -2.20 14.82
CA HIS A 345 -8.90 -2.14 14.45
C HIS A 345 -8.23 -0.81 14.86
N PRO A 346 -6.88 -0.72 14.82
CA PRO A 346 -6.16 0.49 15.22
C PRO A 346 -6.44 1.67 14.28
N LYS A 347 -7.00 2.75 14.83
CA LYS A 347 -7.29 4.01 14.12
C LYS A 347 -6.02 4.85 13.97
N VAL A 348 -6.08 5.96 13.21
CA VAL A 348 -4.91 6.83 12.92
C VAL A 348 -4.04 7.13 14.15
N LYS A 349 -4.63 7.52 15.28
CA LYS A 349 -3.86 7.87 16.50
C LYS A 349 -3.10 6.67 17.08
N GLU A 350 -3.70 5.48 17.02
CA GLU A 350 -3.11 4.25 17.55
C GLU A 350 -2.03 3.72 16.60
N GLN A 351 -2.24 3.85 15.28
CA GLN A 351 -1.22 3.56 14.26
C GLN A 351 -0.01 4.49 14.40
N GLN A 352 -0.24 5.78 14.69
CA GLN A 352 0.84 6.73 14.98
C GLN A 352 1.60 6.35 16.25
N ALA A 353 0.90 6.00 17.34
CA ALA A 353 1.55 5.56 18.57
C ALA A 353 2.41 4.30 18.37
N MET A 354 1.93 3.32 17.59
CA MET A 354 2.73 2.16 17.19
C MET A 354 3.95 2.56 16.34
N ALA A 355 3.82 3.54 15.46
CA ALA A 355 4.94 4.03 14.66
C ALA A 355 6.02 4.66 15.55
N ASP A 356 5.61 5.53 16.47
CA ASP A 356 6.50 6.24 17.38
C ASP A 356 7.29 5.25 18.25
N ASP A 357 6.61 4.21 18.75
CA ASP A 357 7.20 3.10 19.51
C ASP A 357 8.24 2.32 18.67
N LEU A 358 7.86 1.89 17.47
CA LEU A 358 8.77 1.14 16.58
C LEU A 358 9.97 1.99 16.12
N ILE A 359 9.75 3.28 15.84
CA ILE A 359 10.82 4.23 15.49
C ILE A 359 11.81 4.33 16.64
N GLN A 360 11.32 4.49 17.86
CA GLN A 360 12.17 4.58 19.04
C GLN A 360 12.99 3.31 19.22
N PHE A 361 12.36 2.14 19.11
CA PHE A 361 13.04 0.84 19.17
C PHE A 361 14.17 0.72 18.12
N ILE A 362 13.88 1.04 16.85
CA ILE A 362 14.89 0.96 15.77
C ILE A 362 16.07 1.90 16.02
N LYS A 363 15.84 3.09 16.62
CA LYS A 363 16.91 4.03 16.97
C LYS A 363 17.79 3.51 18.10
N GLU A 364 17.19 2.90 19.12
CA GLU A 364 17.90 2.34 20.27
C GLU A 364 18.79 1.15 19.86
N GLU A 365 18.31 0.31 18.95
CA GLU A 365 19.06 -0.81 18.37
C GLU A 365 20.17 -0.37 17.39
N LYS A 366 20.18 0.91 16.98
CA LYS A 366 21.20 1.51 16.09
C LYS A 366 21.37 0.74 14.77
N TYR A 367 20.28 0.20 14.21
CA TYR A 367 20.32 -0.54 12.95
C TYR A 367 20.77 0.31 11.76
N TRP A 368 20.53 1.62 11.82
CA TRP A 368 21.09 2.58 10.89
C TRP A 368 21.89 3.63 11.67
N LYS A 369 23.13 3.85 11.20
CA LYS A 369 23.99 4.91 11.69
C LYS A 369 23.60 6.28 11.14
#